data_AF-A0A257SW17-F1
#
_entry.id   AF-A0A257SW17-F1
#
_cell.length_a   1.000
_cell.length_b   1.000
_cell.length_c   1.000
_cell.angle_alpha   90.00
_cell.angle_beta   90.00
_cell.angle_gamma   90.00
#
_symmetry.space_group_name_H-M   'P 1'
#
loop_
_entity.id
_entity.type
_entity.pdbx_description
1 polymer ?
#
loop_
_entity_poly.entity_id
_entity_poly.type
_entity_poly.pdbx_seq_one_letter_code
_entity_poly.pdbx_strand_id
1 'polypeptide(L)'
;MNWISTALAVFSGVLAFAIAAVLVRDRKQKRGAYALVLLISFVGLQGLSREYVFPKLNVWANVREAESLPQLAVLRRSDPQTYASVLTFVRGALDRSVDDQAILELVSNHLAGLAQQRLPNASNAAAVAYLKVVLAEMHALSASGGADCYRVLDPDLSRPLNGQELFPRRLRERALMALTEIIATAAEHPQPIPGESEVMPALGPIYGQLRQETGADPRALLYPGAAAIDDVKACSMDARLFAKILKLPASDGGRVIRFLWSRVPGS
;
A
#
# COMPACT_ATOMS: atom_id res chain seq x y z
N MET A 1 -10.61 -8.67 18.09
CA MET A 1 -11.10 -9.98 18.58
C MET A 1 -11.79 -10.67 17.41
N ASN A 2 -11.21 -11.73 16.85
CA ASN A 2 -11.67 -12.29 15.58
C ASN A 2 -13.03 -12.97 15.75
N TRP A 3 -14.11 -12.27 15.37
CA TRP A 3 -15.47 -12.82 15.39
C TRP A 3 -15.57 -14.18 14.69
N ILE A 4 -14.71 -14.40 13.68
CA ILE A 4 -14.53 -15.66 12.96
C ILE A 4 -14.16 -16.81 13.91
N SER A 5 -13.21 -16.60 14.84
CA SER A 5 -12.79 -17.67 15.76
C SER A 5 -13.87 -18.00 16.79
N THR A 6 -14.63 -16.98 17.23
CA THR A 6 -15.79 -17.16 18.11
C THR A 6 -16.91 -17.92 17.39
N ALA A 7 -17.23 -17.54 16.16
CA ALA A 7 -18.25 -18.22 15.37
C ALA A 7 -17.88 -19.69 15.10
N LEU A 8 -16.62 -19.96 14.73
CA LEU A 8 -16.14 -21.34 14.52
C LEU A 8 -16.19 -22.17 15.79
N ALA A 9 -15.83 -21.61 16.96
CA ALA A 9 -15.95 -22.33 18.22
C ALA A 9 -17.41 -22.70 18.56
N VAL A 10 -18.36 -21.81 18.28
CA VAL A 10 -19.80 -22.09 18.47
C VAL A 10 -20.26 -23.21 17.53
N PHE A 11 -19.92 -23.14 16.24
CA PHE A 11 -20.27 -24.20 15.28
C PHE A 11 -19.63 -25.55 15.63
N SER A 12 -18.35 -25.57 16.02
CA SER A 12 -17.66 -26.78 16.50
C SER A 12 -18.36 -27.37 17.74
N GLY A 13 -18.84 -26.52 18.65
CA GLY A 13 -19.58 -26.93 19.84
C GLY A 13 -20.92 -27.60 19.51
N VAL A 14 -21.70 -27.00 18.60
CA VAL A 14 -22.99 -27.56 18.14
C VAL A 14 -22.77 -28.91 17.43
N LEU A 15 -21.74 -29.00 16.59
CA LEU A 15 -21.45 -30.23 15.85
C LEU A 15 -20.93 -31.35 16.78
N ALA A 16 -20.04 -31.02 17.72
CA ALA A 16 -19.58 -31.97 18.74
C ALA A 16 -20.75 -32.47 19.61
N PHE A 17 -21.68 -31.58 19.97
CA PHE A 17 -22.90 -31.96 20.70
C PHE A 17 -23.76 -32.95 19.91
N ALA A 18 -23.98 -32.70 18.62
CA ALA A 18 -24.73 -33.60 17.74
C ALA A 18 -24.05 -34.97 17.61
N ILE A 19 -22.72 -35.00 17.44
CA ILE A 19 -21.92 -36.23 17.35
C ILE A 19 -22.04 -37.04 18.65
N ALA A 20 -21.81 -36.42 19.81
CA ALA A 20 -21.93 -37.09 21.11
C ALA A 20 -23.36 -37.56 21.38
N ALA A 21 -24.36 -36.80 20.92
CA ALA A 21 -25.78 -37.11 21.04
C ALA A 21 -26.19 -38.36 20.26
N VAL A 22 -25.59 -38.60 19.08
CA VAL A 22 -25.86 -39.77 18.23
C VAL A 22 -25.07 -41.00 18.70
N LEU A 23 -23.79 -40.83 19.08
CA LEU A 23 -22.92 -41.94 19.49
C LEU A 23 -23.27 -42.54 20.86
N VAL A 24 -23.82 -41.75 21.78
CA VAL A 24 -24.15 -42.20 23.15
C VAL A 24 -25.67 -42.24 23.34
N ARG A 25 -26.24 -43.44 23.20
CA ARG A 25 -27.69 -43.70 23.26
C ARG A 25 -28.29 -43.48 24.67
N ASP A 26 -27.57 -43.87 25.73
CA ASP A 26 -28.01 -43.75 27.14
C ASP A 26 -27.25 -42.67 27.92
N ARG A 27 -27.50 -41.41 27.55
CA ARG A 27 -26.77 -40.24 28.10
C ARG A 27 -26.89 -40.08 29.62
N LYS A 28 -27.99 -40.57 30.22
CA LYS A 28 -28.24 -40.47 31.67
C LYS A 28 -27.40 -41.45 32.49
N GLN A 29 -27.14 -42.67 31.98
CA GLN A 29 -26.29 -43.68 32.63
C GLN A 29 -24.82 -43.53 32.27
N LYS A 30 -24.49 -43.13 31.03
CA LYS A 30 -23.12 -43.06 30.51
C LYS A 30 -22.58 -41.62 30.46
N ARG A 31 -22.78 -40.84 31.53
CA ARG A 31 -22.40 -39.41 31.59
C ARG A 31 -20.91 -39.18 31.31
N GLY A 32 -20.04 -40.03 31.86
CA GLY A 32 -18.59 -39.95 31.62
C GLY A 32 -18.20 -40.21 30.17
N ALA A 33 -18.79 -41.22 29.52
CA ALA A 33 -18.54 -41.52 28.12
C ALA A 33 -19.07 -40.42 27.19
N TYR A 34 -20.24 -39.84 27.50
CA TYR A 34 -20.77 -38.69 26.78
C TYR A 34 -19.85 -37.47 26.87
N ALA A 35 -19.40 -37.13 28.08
CA ALA A 35 -18.47 -36.02 28.29
C ALA A 35 -17.13 -36.23 27.56
N LEU A 36 -16.60 -37.47 27.58
CA LEU A 36 -15.38 -37.83 26.87
C LEU A 36 -15.53 -37.66 25.35
N VAL A 37 -16.59 -38.23 24.76
CA VAL A 37 -16.85 -38.13 23.31
C VAL A 37 -17.05 -36.67 22.90
N LEU A 38 -17.84 -35.91 23.67
CA LEU A 38 -18.06 -34.49 23.42
C LEU A 38 -16.74 -33.71 23.43
N LEU A 39 -15.88 -33.95 24.43
CA LEU A 39 -14.61 -33.26 24.56
C LEU A 39 -13.63 -33.63 23.43
N ILE A 40 -13.51 -34.91 23.09
CA ILE A 40 -12.65 -35.38 21.99
C ILE A 40 -13.15 -34.81 20.65
N SER A 41 -14.46 -34.87 20.39
CA SER A 41 -15.05 -34.32 19.17
C SER A 41 -14.87 -32.81 19.09
N PHE A 42 -15.07 -32.09 20.19
CA PHE A 42 -14.89 -30.63 20.22
C PHE A 42 -13.43 -30.23 19.98
N VAL A 43 -12.47 -30.84 20.68
CA VAL A 43 -11.04 -30.56 20.50
C VAL A 43 -10.58 -30.93 19.09
N GLY A 44 -10.99 -32.09 18.57
CA GLY A 44 -10.66 -32.53 17.22
C GLY A 44 -11.21 -31.60 16.14
N LEU A 45 -12.50 -31.25 16.22
CA LEU A 45 -13.13 -30.30 15.29
C LEU A 45 -12.50 -28.91 15.38
N GLN A 46 -12.19 -28.44 16.59
CA GLN A 46 -11.57 -27.13 16.78
C GLN A 46 -10.13 -27.10 16.24
N GLY A 47 -9.36 -28.18 16.39
CA GLY A 47 -8.03 -28.32 15.79
C GLY A 47 -8.09 -28.33 14.27
N LEU A 48 -8.96 -29.18 13.70
CA LEU A 48 -9.16 -29.27 12.24
C LEU A 48 -9.64 -27.93 11.65
N SER A 49 -10.55 -27.27 12.35
CA SER A 49 -11.07 -25.96 11.99
C SER A 49 -9.97 -24.91 11.95
N ARG A 50 -9.09 -24.88 12.95
CA ARG A 50 -7.95 -23.95 13.00
C ARG A 50 -6.96 -24.18 11.86
N GLU A 51 -6.68 -25.43 11.53
CA GLU A 51 -5.66 -25.76 10.52
C GLU A 51 -6.18 -25.58 9.08
N TYR A 52 -7.43 -25.95 8.80
CA TYR A 52 -7.93 -26.01 7.41
C TYR A 52 -8.96 -24.95 7.06
N VAL A 53 -9.78 -24.51 8.02
CA VAL A 53 -10.94 -23.64 7.77
C VAL A 53 -10.61 -22.19 8.08
N PHE A 54 -9.98 -21.95 9.23
CA PHE A 54 -9.63 -20.62 9.72
C PHE A 54 -8.71 -19.83 8.76
N PRO A 55 -7.60 -20.37 8.22
CA PRO A 55 -6.75 -19.63 7.30
C PRO A 55 -7.51 -19.25 6.02
N LYS A 56 -8.32 -20.16 5.47
CA LYS A 56 -9.11 -19.88 4.26
C LYS A 56 -10.16 -18.80 4.48
N LEU A 57 -10.83 -18.81 5.63
CA LEU A 57 -11.82 -17.79 5.98
C LEU A 57 -11.19 -16.41 6.20
N ASN A 58 -10.02 -16.35 6.84
CA ASN A 58 -9.31 -15.09 7.03
C ASN A 58 -8.87 -14.50 5.70
N VAL A 59 -8.28 -15.32 4.82
CA VAL A 59 -7.89 -14.91 3.47
C VAL A 59 -9.09 -14.35 2.71
N TRP A 60 -10.24 -15.06 2.74
CA TRP A 60 -11.45 -14.59 2.10
C TRP A 60 -11.94 -13.25 2.67
N ALA A 61 -11.94 -13.10 4.00
CA ALA A 61 -12.35 -11.86 4.66
C ALA A 61 -11.42 -10.70 4.29
N ASN A 62 -10.10 -10.90 4.33
CA ASN A 62 -9.11 -9.89 3.97
C ASN A 62 -9.22 -9.47 2.49
N VAL A 63 -9.42 -10.43 1.58
CA VAL A 63 -9.63 -10.12 0.15
C VAL A 63 -10.92 -9.33 -0.04
N ARG A 64 -12.01 -9.71 0.63
CA ARG A 64 -13.28 -8.99 0.55
C ARG A 64 -13.16 -7.56 1.09
N GLU A 65 -12.41 -7.37 2.17
CA GLU A 65 -12.14 -6.05 2.74
C GLU A 65 -11.28 -5.19 1.80
N ALA A 66 -10.28 -5.79 1.14
CA ALA A 66 -9.53 -5.11 0.08
C ALA A 66 -10.46 -4.71 -1.08
N GLU A 67 -11.37 -5.58 -1.51
CA GLU A 67 -12.34 -5.29 -2.58
C GLU A 67 -13.28 -4.11 -2.23
N SER A 68 -13.57 -3.88 -0.94
CA SER A 68 -14.37 -2.73 -0.51
C SER A 68 -13.64 -1.39 -0.49
N LEU A 69 -12.31 -1.38 -0.70
CA LEU A 69 -11.57 -0.13 -0.79
C LEU A 69 -12.04 0.68 -2.02
N PRO A 70 -12.53 1.92 -1.84
CA PRO A 70 -13.07 2.71 -2.94
C PRO A 70 -12.02 3.03 -4.02
N GLN A 71 -10.75 3.09 -3.64
CA GLN A 71 -9.64 3.32 -4.56
C GLN A 71 -9.51 2.15 -5.55
N LEU A 72 -9.63 0.89 -5.10
CA LEU A 72 -9.54 -0.27 -5.99
C LEU A 72 -10.71 -0.36 -6.98
N ALA A 73 -11.85 0.27 -6.70
CA ALA A 73 -12.96 0.34 -7.64
C ALA A 73 -12.65 1.14 -8.91
N VAL A 74 -11.62 2.01 -8.88
CA VAL A 74 -11.07 2.67 -10.07
C VAL A 74 -10.30 1.64 -10.89
N LEU A 75 -9.34 0.95 -10.28
CA LEU A 75 -8.53 -0.08 -10.97
C LEU A 75 -9.38 -1.20 -11.57
N ARG A 76 -10.44 -1.64 -10.87
CA ARG A 76 -11.36 -2.65 -11.40
C ARG A 76 -11.95 -2.26 -12.77
N ARG A 77 -12.12 -0.97 -13.03
CA ARG A 77 -12.66 -0.44 -14.29
C ARG A 77 -11.55 -0.10 -15.29
N SER A 78 -10.50 0.57 -14.83
CA SER A 78 -9.44 1.12 -15.67
C SER A 78 -8.34 0.12 -16.03
N ASP A 79 -8.00 -0.79 -15.10
CA ASP A 79 -7.00 -1.83 -15.28
C ASP A 79 -7.38 -3.11 -14.49
N PRO A 80 -8.23 -3.97 -15.08
CA PRO A 80 -8.65 -5.21 -14.45
C PRO A 80 -7.50 -6.19 -14.15
N GLN A 81 -6.39 -6.10 -14.89
CA GLN A 81 -5.23 -6.97 -14.68
C GLN A 81 -4.48 -6.57 -13.42
N THR A 82 -4.19 -5.28 -13.24
CA THR A 82 -3.57 -4.79 -11.99
C THR A 82 -4.50 -5.01 -10.80
N TYR A 83 -5.81 -4.79 -10.96
CA TYR A 83 -6.79 -5.11 -9.90
C TYR A 83 -6.70 -6.58 -9.47
N ALA A 84 -6.70 -7.53 -10.42
CA ALA A 84 -6.56 -8.95 -10.11
C ALA A 84 -5.22 -9.30 -9.47
N SER A 85 -4.13 -8.64 -9.89
CA SER A 85 -2.79 -8.78 -9.30
C SER A 85 -2.78 -8.36 -7.82
N VAL A 86 -3.38 -7.20 -7.50
CA VAL A 86 -3.50 -6.70 -6.12
C VAL A 86 -4.26 -7.68 -5.24
N LEU A 87 -5.41 -8.19 -5.69
CA LEU A 87 -6.19 -9.15 -4.89
C LEU A 87 -5.45 -10.47 -4.70
N THR A 88 -4.67 -10.90 -5.70
CA THR A 88 -3.82 -12.08 -5.60
C THR A 88 -2.67 -11.87 -4.63
N PHE A 89 -2.07 -10.68 -4.62
CA PHE A 89 -1.05 -10.29 -3.65
C PHE A 89 -1.61 -10.28 -2.23
N VAL A 90 -2.77 -9.65 -1.99
CA VAL A 90 -3.45 -9.65 -0.68
C VAL A 90 -3.73 -11.07 -0.20
N ARG A 91 -4.21 -11.94 -1.12
CA ARG A 91 -4.47 -13.36 -0.83
C ARG A 91 -3.22 -14.12 -0.38
N GLY A 92 -2.07 -13.82 -0.98
CA GLY A 92 -0.78 -14.47 -0.66
C GLY A 92 -0.07 -13.90 0.57
N ALA A 93 -0.31 -12.63 0.88
CA ALA A 93 0.42 -11.91 1.94
C ALA A 93 -0.22 -12.00 3.34
N LEU A 94 -1.51 -12.36 3.44
CA LEU A 94 -2.24 -12.37 4.71
C LEU A 94 -2.87 -13.74 5.00
N ASP A 95 -2.30 -14.46 5.97
CA ASP A 95 -2.79 -15.75 6.47
C ASP A 95 -3.74 -15.61 7.69
N ARG A 96 -3.67 -14.47 8.37
CA ARG A 96 -4.49 -14.10 9.52
C ARG A 96 -5.40 -12.92 9.20
N SER A 97 -6.55 -12.86 9.87
CA SER A 97 -7.38 -11.66 9.82
C SER A 97 -6.60 -10.50 10.43
N VAL A 98 -6.51 -9.42 9.67
CA VAL A 98 -5.90 -8.15 10.06
C VAL A 98 -6.96 -7.06 10.01
N ASP A 99 -6.66 -5.90 10.60
CA ASP A 99 -7.54 -4.74 10.50
C ASP A 99 -7.46 -4.06 9.12
N ASP A 100 -8.43 -3.19 8.85
CA ASP A 100 -8.56 -2.45 7.60
C ASP A 100 -7.30 -1.60 7.29
N GLN A 101 -6.58 -1.15 8.33
CA GLN A 101 -5.43 -0.28 8.17
C GLN A 101 -4.21 -1.05 7.66
N ALA A 102 -4.02 -2.28 8.15
CA ALA A 102 -2.99 -3.19 7.65
C ALA A 102 -3.25 -3.59 6.19
N ILE A 103 -4.52 -3.78 5.80
CA ILE A 103 -4.89 -4.06 4.41
C ILE A 103 -4.59 -2.85 3.53
N LEU A 104 -4.98 -1.65 3.96
CA LEU A 104 -4.72 -0.42 3.22
C LEU A 104 -3.22 -0.20 3.01
N GLU A 105 -2.41 -0.43 4.04
CA GLU A 105 -0.95 -0.31 3.96
C GLU A 105 -0.33 -1.34 3.00
N LEU A 106 -0.74 -2.60 3.12
CA LEU A 106 -0.29 -3.68 2.24
C LEU A 106 -0.60 -3.37 0.76
N VAL A 107 -1.83 -2.95 0.48
CA VAL A 107 -2.26 -2.56 -0.87
C VAL A 107 -1.50 -1.34 -1.35
N SER A 108 -1.32 -0.32 -0.50
CA SER A 108 -0.58 0.91 -0.85
C SER A 108 0.87 0.59 -1.23
N ASN A 109 1.56 -0.24 -0.45
CA ASN A 109 2.94 -0.64 -0.72
C ASN A 109 3.07 -1.39 -2.06
N HIS A 110 2.13 -2.29 -2.36
CA HIS A 110 2.13 -3.00 -3.64
C HIS A 110 1.88 -2.05 -4.83
N LEU A 111 0.94 -1.12 -4.68
CA LEU A 111 0.63 -0.14 -5.71
C LEU A 111 1.74 0.92 -5.87
N ALA A 112 2.53 1.20 -4.84
CA ALA A 112 3.64 2.15 -4.91
C ALA A 112 4.66 1.77 -5.98
N GLY A 113 5.13 0.52 -5.98
CA GLY A 113 6.06 0.02 -7.00
C GLY A 113 5.48 0.07 -8.42
N LEU A 114 4.22 -0.35 -8.58
CA LEU A 114 3.54 -0.31 -9.87
C LEU A 114 3.31 1.13 -10.38
N ALA A 115 2.96 2.03 -9.48
CA ALA A 115 2.76 3.44 -9.82
C ALA A 115 4.06 4.09 -10.24
N GLN A 116 5.19 3.80 -9.58
CA GLN A 116 6.49 4.37 -9.98
C GLN A 116 6.88 3.99 -11.42
N GLN A 117 6.70 2.72 -11.80
CA GLN A 117 6.95 2.25 -13.18
C GLN A 117 6.01 2.90 -14.21
N ARG A 118 4.78 3.23 -13.81
CA ARG A 118 3.75 3.77 -14.71
C ARG A 118 3.67 5.30 -14.72
N LEU A 119 4.25 5.96 -13.73
CA LEU A 119 4.24 7.41 -13.57
C LEU A 119 4.74 8.13 -14.83
N PRO A 120 5.82 7.71 -15.53
CA PRO A 120 6.26 8.34 -16.77
C PRO A 120 5.17 8.43 -17.85
N ASN A 121 4.24 7.47 -17.89
CA ASN A 121 3.16 7.39 -18.87
C ASN A 121 1.80 7.90 -18.35
N ALA A 122 1.70 8.25 -17.08
CA ALA A 122 0.45 8.72 -16.47
C ALA A 122 0.04 10.11 -16.98
N SER A 123 -1.17 10.53 -16.62
CA SER A 123 -1.61 11.91 -16.90
C SER A 123 -0.84 12.93 -16.07
N ASN A 124 -0.68 14.16 -16.61
CA ASN A 124 -0.07 15.27 -15.88
C ASN A 124 -0.80 15.58 -14.56
N ALA A 125 -2.14 15.46 -14.54
CA ALA A 125 -2.94 15.69 -13.35
C ALA A 125 -2.65 14.64 -12.26
N ALA A 126 -2.58 13.36 -12.62
CA ALA A 126 -2.27 12.29 -11.70
C ALA A 126 -0.82 12.41 -11.17
N ALA A 127 0.13 12.78 -12.03
CA ALA A 127 1.51 13.05 -11.62
C ALA A 127 1.61 14.19 -10.58
N VAL A 128 0.89 15.29 -10.78
CA VAL A 128 0.83 16.40 -9.83
C VAL A 128 0.14 15.99 -8.52
N ALA A 129 -0.94 15.21 -8.59
CA ALA A 129 -1.63 14.70 -7.40
C ALA A 129 -0.71 13.80 -6.56
N TYR A 130 0.05 12.91 -7.22
CA TYR A 130 1.07 12.08 -6.59
C TYR A 130 2.16 12.92 -5.91
N LEU A 131 2.74 13.90 -6.60
CA LEU A 131 3.79 14.74 -6.01
C LEU A 131 3.31 15.54 -4.78
N LYS A 132 2.03 15.96 -4.76
CA LYS A 132 1.44 16.61 -3.57
C LYS A 132 1.37 15.67 -2.37
N VAL A 133 1.11 14.38 -2.58
CA VAL A 133 1.13 13.37 -1.53
C VAL A 133 2.55 13.16 -1.04
N VAL A 134 3.50 12.91 -1.95
CA VAL A 134 4.91 12.71 -1.63
C VAL A 134 5.45 13.87 -0.79
N LEU A 135 5.20 15.11 -1.20
CA LEU A 135 5.63 16.29 -0.43
C LEU A 135 4.98 16.34 0.97
N ALA A 136 3.71 15.95 1.10
CA ALA A 136 3.03 15.92 2.39
C ALA A 136 3.58 14.82 3.31
N GLU A 137 3.95 13.66 2.77
CA GLU A 137 4.61 12.57 3.49
C GLU A 137 6.02 12.98 3.94
N MET A 138 6.80 13.61 3.05
CA MET A 138 8.11 14.18 3.40
C MET A 138 8.00 15.21 4.52
N HIS A 139 6.99 16.10 4.49
CA HIS A 139 6.76 17.06 5.57
C HIS A 139 6.40 16.37 6.88
N ALA A 140 5.54 15.34 6.86
CA ALA A 140 5.18 14.58 8.06
C ALA A 140 6.40 13.90 8.69
N LEU A 141 7.29 13.32 7.89
CA LEU A 141 8.53 12.68 8.37
C LEU A 141 9.61 13.67 8.81
N SER A 142 9.68 14.84 8.17
CA SER A 142 10.62 15.89 8.58
C SER A 142 10.31 16.43 9.98
N ALA A 143 9.03 16.46 10.36
CA ALA A 143 8.59 16.89 11.69
C ALA A 143 8.98 15.89 12.80
N SER A 144 9.31 14.63 12.47
CA SER A 144 9.62 13.58 13.44
C SER A 144 11.12 13.30 13.64
N GLY A 145 12.04 14.10 13.06
CA GLY A 145 13.47 14.03 13.41
C GLY A 145 14.47 13.59 12.33
N GLY A 146 14.07 13.54 11.06
CA GLY A 146 14.93 14.07 9.99
C GLY A 146 15.78 13.15 9.10
N ALA A 147 15.84 11.83 9.27
CA ALA A 147 16.55 10.96 8.32
C ALA A 147 15.63 10.14 7.40
N ASP A 148 14.40 9.79 7.82
CA ASP A 148 13.57 8.81 7.08
C ASP A 148 12.87 9.36 5.82
N CYS A 149 13.05 10.63 5.49
CA CYS A 149 12.33 11.27 4.39
C CYS A 149 12.76 10.78 2.99
N TYR A 150 14.02 10.35 2.81
CA TYR A 150 14.43 9.69 1.56
C TYR A 150 13.70 8.35 1.34
N ARG A 151 13.20 7.72 2.41
CA ARG A 151 12.45 6.45 2.34
C ARG A 151 11.07 6.61 1.70
N VAL A 152 10.56 7.82 1.53
CA VAL A 152 9.36 8.09 0.72
C VAL A 152 9.66 7.95 -0.77
N LEU A 153 10.92 8.17 -1.14
CA LEU A 153 11.38 8.20 -2.54
C LEU A 153 12.04 6.89 -2.95
N ASP A 154 12.48 6.07 -2.00
CA ASP A 154 13.11 4.78 -2.24
C ASP A 154 12.13 3.61 -1.96
N PRO A 155 11.68 2.88 -3.00
CA PRO A 155 10.80 1.72 -2.84
C PRO A 155 11.51 0.47 -2.29
N ASP A 156 12.85 0.38 -2.40
CA ASP A 156 13.63 -0.85 -2.18
C ASP A 156 14.25 -0.93 -0.77
N LEU A 157 14.11 0.10 0.06
CA LEU A 157 14.58 0.02 1.44
C LEU A 157 13.81 -1.08 2.17
N SER A 158 14.60 -2.07 2.61
CA SER A 158 14.19 -3.39 3.10
C SER A 158 13.31 -3.37 4.38
N ARG A 159 12.87 -2.19 4.81
CA ARG A 159 11.97 -1.99 5.93
C ARG A 159 10.82 -1.09 5.46
N PRO A 160 9.60 -1.63 5.27
CA PRO A 160 8.41 -0.82 5.08
C PRO A 160 8.33 0.24 6.18
N LEU A 161 8.14 1.51 5.82
CA LEU A 161 7.71 2.50 6.79
C LEU A 161 6.35 2.02 7.34
N ASN A 162 6.21 1.87 8.65
CA ASN A 162 4.91 1.57 9.26
C ASN A 162 4.03 2.83 9.11
N GLY A 163 3.34 2.93 7.98
CA GLY A 163 2.63 4.14 7.58
C GLY A 163 1.53 4.50 8.58
N GLN A 164 1.03 3.53 9.35
CA GLN A 164 -0.01 3.74 10.35
C GLN A 164 0.43 4.63 11.51
N GLU A 165 1.68 4.53 11.93
CA GLU A 165 2.24 5.33 13.03
C GLU A 165 2.74 6.69 12.55
N LEU A 166 3.13 6.78 11.27
CA LEU A 166 3.82 7.95 10.71
C LEU A 166 2.88 8.92 10.00
N PHE A 167 1.77 8.44 9.42
CA PHE A 167 0.90 9.24 8.58
C PHE A 167 -0.56 9.23 9.05
N PRO A 168 -1.20 10.41 9.16
CA PRO A 168 -2.63 10.50 9.42
C PRO A 168 -3.43 9.69 8.41
N ARG A 169 -4.53 9.06 8.84
CA ARG A 169 -5.40 8.23 7.99
C ARG A 169 -5.78 8.92 6.67
N ARG A 170 -6.13 10.22 6.72
CA ARG A 170 -6.47 11.02 5.53
C ARG A 170 -5.29 11.20 4.55
N LEU A 171 -4.06 11.18 5.01
CA LEU A 171 -2.88 11.22 4.13
C LEU A 171 -2.70 9.87 3.43
N ARG A 172 -2.83 8.76 4.16
CA ARG A 172 -2.75 7.41 3.60
C ARG A 172 -3.84 7.11 2.57
N GLU A 173 -5.08 7.51 2.84
CA GLU A 173 -6.18 7.36 1.87
C GLU A 173 -5.95 8.17 0.58
N ARG A 174 -5.37 9.38 0.71
CA ARG A 174 -4.97 10.20 -0.45
C ARG A 174 -3.78 9.60 -1.19
N ALA A 175 -2.82 9.02 -0.47
CA ALA A 175 -1.69 8.33 -1.08
C ALA A 175 -2.15 7.15 -1.94
N LEU A 176 -2.99 6.28 -1.38
CA LEU A 176 -3.58 5.16 -2.10
C LEU A 176 -4.38 5.61 -3.34
N MET A 177 -5.13 6.70 -3.22
CA MET A 177 -5.87 7.27 -4.36
C MET A 177 -4.92 7.79 -5.45
N ALA A 178 -3.88 8.54 -5.07
CA ALA A 178 -2.92 9.07 -6.04
C ALA A 178 -2.17 7.93 -6.77
N LEU A 179 -1.73 6.89 -6.05
CA LEU A 179 -1.13 5.70 -6.65
C LEU A 179 -2.07 5.03 -7.66
N THR A 180 -3.35 4.92 -7.29
CA THR A 180 -4.37 4.35 -8.16
C THR A 180 -4.59 5.18 -9.42
N GLU A 181 -4.66 6.52 -9.31
CA GLU A 181 -4.84 7.42 -10.45
C GLU A 181 -3.65 7.37 -11.43
N ILE A 182 -2.41 7.22 -10.92
CA ILE A 182 -1.24 7.00 -11.77
C ILE A 182 -1.42 5.76 -12.62
N ILE A 183 -1.71 4.62 -11.98
CA ILE A 183 -1.85 3.33 -12.64
C ILE A 183 -3.02 3.35 -13.63
N ALA A 184 -4.16 3.91 -13.23
CA ALA A 184 -5.36 4.01 -14.04
C ALA A 184 -5.14 4.86 -15.29
N THR A 185 -4.61 6.07 -15.13
CA THR A 185 -4.43 6.98 -16.27
C THR A 185 -3.33 6.52 -17.23
N ALA A 186 -2.30 5.85 -16.72
CA ALA A 186 -1.29 5.21 -17.56
C ALA A 186 -1.84 4.00 -18.34
N ALA A 187 -2.85 3.29 -17.81
CA ALA A 187 -3.48 2.16 -18.49
C ALA A 187 -4.49 2.62 -19.56
N GLU A 188 -5.38 3.56 -19.21
CA GLU A 188 -6.47 3.99 -20.09
C GLU A 188 -5.97 4.90 -21.23
N HIS A 189 -5.13 5.87 -20.88
CA HIS A 189 -4.69 6.92 -21.79
C HIS A 189 -3.20 7.22 -21.59
N PRO A 190 -2.30 6.27 -21.92
CA PRO A 190 -0.87 6.45 -21.76
C PRO A 190 -0.38 7.66 -22.55
N GLN A 191 0.36 8.53 -21.87
CA GLN A 191 1.02 9.68 -22.49
C GLN A 191 2.48 9.34 -22.82
N PRO A 192 3.05 9.93 -23.89
CA PRO A 192 4.47 9.76 -24.20
C PRO A 192 5.34 10.33 -23.09
N ILE A 193 6.45 9.66 -22.78
CA ILE A 193 7.43 10.13 -21.79
C ILE A 193 8.00 11.47 -22.28
N PRO A 194 7.93 12.55 -21.49
CA PRO A 194 8.43 13.86 -21.93
C PRO A 194 9.93 13.84 -22.22
N GLY A 195 10.35 14.51 -23.30
CA GLY A 195 11.76 14.71 -23.60
C GLY A 195 12.41 15.79 -22.71
N GLU A 196 13.74 15.76 -22.61
CA GLU A 196 14.49 16.78 -21.86
C GLU A 196 14.25 18.20 -22.40
N SER A 197 14.19 18.36 -23.73
CA SER A 197 13.90 19.65 -24.38
C SER A 197 12.53 20.23 -24.02
N GLU A 198 11.55 19.39 -23.69
CA GLU A 198 10.20 19.80 -23.29
C GLU A 198 10.12 20.26 -21.83
N VAL A 199 11.04 19.77 -21.00
CA VAL A 199 11.01 19.94 -19.53
C VAL A 199 11.99 20.99 -19.05
N MET A 200 13.16 21.10 -19.69
CA MET A 200 14.22 22.02 -19.29
C MET A 200 13.84 23.51 -19.27
N PRO A 201 12.94 24.03 -20.12
CA PRO A 201 12.47 25.42 -20.00
C PRO A 201 11.81 25.71 -18.64
N ALA A 202 11.09 24.74 -18.06
CA ALA A 202 10.46 24.87 -16.75
C ALA A 202 11.40 24.47 -15.60
N LEU A 203 12.18 23.40 -15.79
CA LEU A 203 13.04 22.82 -14.75
C LEU A 203 14.36 23.60 -14.55
N GLY A 204 14.92 24.16 -15.63
CA GLY A 204 16.18 24.91 -15.62
C GLY A 204 16.18 26.09 -14.64
N PRO A 205 15.16 26.98 -14.65
CA PRO A 205 15.05 28.07 -13.68
C PRO A 205 14.94 27.57 -12.23
N ILE A 206 14.24 26.47 -11.99
CA ILE A 206 14.11 25.85 -10.67
C ILE A 206 15.49 25.38 -10.16
N TYR A 207 16.26 24.69 -11.00
CA TYR A 207 17.64 24.31 -10.67
C TYR A 207 18.54 25.53 -10.47
N GLY A 208 18.40 26.58 -11.26
CA GLY A 208 19.14 27.83 -11.06
C GLY A 208 18.91 28.43 -9.66
N GLN A 209 17.65 28.52 -9.23
CA GLN A 209 17.27 29.02 -7.92
C GLN A 209 17.77 28.11 -6.79
N LEU A 210 17.58 26.79 -6.90
CA LEU A 210 18.04 25.85 -5.87
C LEU A 210 19.56 25.90 -5.68
N ARG A 211 20.32 26.05 -6.77
CA ARG A 211 21.78 26.23 -6.71
C ARG A 211 22.16 27.50 -5.96
N GLN A 212 21.48 28.61 -6.21
CA GLN A 212 21.71 29.88 -5.51
C GLN A 212 21.36 29.79 -4.03
N GLU A 213 20.28 29.09 -3.67
CA GLU A 213 19.81 28.95 -2.28
C GLU A 213 20.67 28.00 -1.44
N THR A 214 21.21 26.93 -2.06
CA THR A 214 21.84 25.82 -1.31
C THR A 214 23.35 25.71 -1.51
N GLY A 215 23.91 26.37 -2.52
CA GLY A 215 25.32 26.24 -2.92
C GLY A 215 25.72 24.87 -3.48
N ALA A 216 24.81 23.88 -3.49
CA ALA A 216 25.01 22.56 -4.07
C ALA A 216 24.59 22.58 -5.55
N ASP A 217 25.16 21.69 -6.38
CA ASP A 217 24.65 21.49 -7.73
C ASP A 217 23.35 20.67 -7.64
N PRO A 218 22.17 21.24 -7.91
CA PRO A 218 20.92 20.49 -7.86
C PRO A 218 20.82 19.49 -9.01
N ARG A 219 21.73 19.51 -9.99
CA ARG A 219 21.88 18.39 -10.94
C ARG A 219 22.37 17.12 -10.24
N ALA A 220 22.96 17.20 -9.05
CA ALA A 220 23.20 16.01 -8.22
C ALA A 220 21.89 15.34 -7.75
N LEU A 221 20.73 16.03 -7.87
CA LEU A 221 19.38 15.50 -7.63
C LEU A 221 18.71 15.02 -8.93
N LEU A 222 19.49 14.63 -9.95
CA LEU A 222 18.98 14.23 -11.28
C LEU A 222 17.89 13.13 -11.22
N TYR A 223 17.85 12.36 -10.13
CA TYR A 223 16.74 11.48 -9.77
C TYR A 223 16.47 11.58 -8.25
N PRO A 224 15.20 11.75 -7.83
CA PRO A 224 14.82 11.67 -6.43
C PRO A 224 15.22 10.33 -5.81
N GLY A 225 15.68 10.32 -4.56
CA GLY A 225 16.09 9.10 -3.86
C GLY A 225 17.49 8.58 -4.19
N ALA A 226 18.32 9.34 -4.92
CA ALA A 226 19.73 9.01 -5.07
C ALA A 226 20.43 8.94 -3.69
N ALA A 227 21.26 7.91 -3.48
CA ALA A 227 22.05 7.77 -2.25
C ALA A 227 22.92 9.02 -2.02
N ALA A 228 22.53 9.82 -1.04
CA ALA A 228 23.24 11.03 -0.65
C ALA A 228 24.25 10.72 0.45
N ILE A 229 25.31 11.53 0.53
CA ILE A 229 26.26 11.47 1.64
C ILE A 229 25.61 12.04 2.94
N ASP A 230 24.53 12.81 2.79
CA ASP A 230 23.75 13.42 3.87
C ASP A 230 22.24 13.34 3.55
N ASP A 231 21.55 12.38 4.15
CA ASP A 231 20.13 12.09 3.97
C ASP A 231 19.23 13.28 4.37
N VAL A 232 19.63 14.03 5.40
CA VAL A 232 18.87 15.20 5.89
C VAL A 232 18.91 16.30 4.85
N LYS A 233 20.11 16.57 4.31
CA LYS A 233 20.30 17.60 3.28
C LYS A 233 19.56 17.21 1.99
N ALA A 234 19.65 15.95 1.58
CA ALA A 234 18.95 15.42 0.41
C ALA A 234 17.43 15.56 0.54
N CYS A 235 16.84 15.12 1.66
CA CYS A 235 15.41 15.31 1.91
C CYS A 235 14.99 16.79 1.81
N SER A 236 15.75 17.70 2.43
CA SER A 236 15.40 19.12 2.38
C SER A 236 15.47 19.69 0.96
N MET A 237 16.39 19.19 0.14
CA MET A 237 16.57 19.59 -1.24
C MET A 237 15.44 19.06 -2.13
N ASP A 238 15.09 17.78 -1.99
CA ASP A 238 13.97 17.16 -2.71
C ASP A 238 12.64 17.82 -2.36
N ALA A 239 12.39 18.10 -1.07
CA ALA A 239 11.17 18.79 -0.64
C ALA A 239 11.07 20.20 -1.24
N ARG A 240 12.18 20.94 -1.32
CA ARG A 240 12.24 22.27 -1.97
C ARG A 240 12.04 22.18 -3.47
N LEU A 241 12.64 21.18 -4.13
CA LEU A 241 12.47 20.91 -5.55
C LEU A 241 10.99 20.65 -5.86
N PHE A 242 10.37 19.71 -5.14
CA PHE A 242 8.97 19.36 -5.34
C PHE A 242 8.03 20.53 -5.05
N ALA A 243 8.28 21.30 -4.00
CA ALA A 243 7.50 22.50 -3.70
C ALA A 243 7.59 23.56 -4.81
N LYS A 244 8.74 23.69 -5.50
CA LYS A 244 8.89 24.58 -6.67
C LYS A 244 8.20 24.01 -7.90
N ILE A 245 8.28 22.70 -8.15
CA ILE A 245 7.58 22.04 -9.27
C ILE A 245 6.06 22.19 -9.12
N LEU A 246 5.52 22.05 -7.91
CA LEU A 246 4.09 22.20 -7.64
C LEU A 246 3.56 23.64 -7.82
N LYS A 247 4.45 24.63 -7.98
CA LYS A 247 4.07 26.02 -8.32
C LYS A 247 3.98 26.26 -9.83
N LEU A 248 4.46 25.33 -10.65
CA LEU A 248 4.32 25.41 -12.10
C LEU A 248 2.85 25.20 -12.52
N PRO A 249 2.44 25.66 -13.71
CA PRO A 249 1.19 25.23 -14.32
C PRO A 249 1.10 23.70 -14.33
N ALA A 250 -0.10 23.15 -14.09
CA ALA A 250 -0.27 21.70 -13.94
C ALA A 250 0.24 20.88 -15.14
N SER A 251 0.18 21.44 -16.35
CA SER A 251 0.76 20.84 -17.56
C SER A 251 2.28 20.73 -17.50
N ASP A 252 2.96 21.79 -17.06
CA ASP A 252 4.42 21.85 -16.98
C ASP A 252 4.92 21.03 -15.79
N GLY A 253 4.31 21.21 -14.62
CA GLY A 253 4.63 20.42 -13.42
C GLY A 253 4.45 18.93 -13.66
N GLY A 254 3.34 18.53 -14.28
CA GLY A 254 3.10 17.12 -14.64
C GLY A 254 4.16 16.55 -15.59
N ARG A 255 4.55 17.28 -16.64
CA ARG A 255 5.64 16.86 -17.54
C ARG A 255 6.97 16.72 -16.81
N VAL A 256 7.31 17.70 -15.96
CA VAL A 256 8.54 17.67 -15.16
C VAL A 256 8.56 16.42 -14.26
N ILE A 257 7.48 16.15 -13.52
CA ILE A 257 7.38 14.99 -12.62
C ILE A 257 7.59 13.69 -13.38
N ARG A 258 6.87 13.53 -14.50
CA ARG A 258 6.94 12.32 -15.31
C ARG A 258 8.33 12.09 -15.91
N PHE A 259 9.00 13.16 -16.31
CA PHE A 259 10.39 13.11 -16.75
C PHE A 259 11.35 12.74 -15.61
N LEU A 260 11.22 13.34 -14.43
CA LEU A 260 12.11 13.01 -13.30
C LEU A 260 12.00 11.54 -12.91
N TRP A 261 10.78 11.00 -12.88
CA TRP A 261 10.57 9.58 -12.55
C TRP A 261 10.96 8.62 -13.68
N SER A 262 11.02 9.05 -14.94
CA SER A 262 11.54 8.21 -16.03
C SER A 262 13.07 8.09 -16.02
N ARG A 263 13.75 8.78 -15.11
CA ARG A 263 15.21 8.72 -14.92
C ARG A 263 15.61 7.88 -13.71
N VAL A 264 14.65 7.39 -12.92
CA VAL A 264 14.91 6.55 -11.76
C VAL A 264 15.32 5.15 -12.26
N PRO A 265 16.48 4.60 -11.86
CA PRO A 265 16.88 3.25 -12.27
C PRO A 265 15.82 2.22 -11.84
N GLY A 266 15.30 1.44 -12.79
CA GLY A 266 14.25 0.44 -12.52
C GLY A 266 12.81 0.92 -12.75
N SER A 267 12.60 2.17 -13.19
CA SER A 267 11.32 2.67 -13.71
C SER A 267 11.03 2.22 -15.14
#